data_AF-K2BQD6-F1
#
_entry.id   AF-K2BQD6-F1
#
_cell.length_a   1.000
_cell.length_b   1.000
_cell.length_c   1.000
_cell.angle_alpha   90.00
_cell.angle_beta   90.00
_cell.angle_gamma   90.00
#
_symmetry.space_group_name_H-M   'P 1'
#
loop_
_entity.id
_entity.type
_entity.pdbx_description
1 polymer ?
#
loop_
_entity_poly.entity_id
_entity_poly.type
_entity_poly.pdbx_seq_one_letter_code
_entity_poly.pdbx_strand_id
1 'polypeptide(L)'
;MNKKINRQKGGNALLIAILIMAVLLVFGLGINRLIVKELRVEAALIDGGQAYYSAEGASELAMYDIETNLAGYEVSDESGDVVSEASYKYDIVARGENWPCDMYGGQVVENDVGDLWRVLAPEESVMVPLFVDMDGIKEFKIEYYTDTPGMYENLRWKIMGISSEGYSLGLTEAISNYEEDLSSGSFDEESGHGFYYEDLGGSWGGRMYAMNESESVKNFIDSHDYNYLILTNIYSGEDGLDENLYVRLSEADREFVCEYTKVEADGLMGDYIQQIDAYIKQGEPLPVFDFVLWEK
;
A
#
# COMPACT_ATOMS: atom_id res chain seq x y z
N MET A 1 38.19 -49.66 84.76
CA MET A 1 38.30 -49.47 83.31
C MET A 1 36.97 -49.83 82.67
N ASN A 2 36.20 -48.84 82.21
CA ASN A 2 35.20 -48.89 81.11
C ASN A 2 34.25 -47.70 81.21
N LYS A 3 34.54 -46.68 80.41
CA LYS A 3 33.75 -45.47 80.25
C LYS A 3 32.58 -45.79 79.30
N LYS A 4 31.34 -45.76 79.79
CA LYS A 4 30.13 -45.87 78.96
C LYS A 4 30.02 -44.63 78.07
N ILE A 5 30.21 -44.81 76.77
CA ILE A 5 29.91 -43.81 75.74
C ILE A 5 28.39 -43.85 75.51
N ASN A 6 27.67 -42.87 76.05
CA ASN A 6 26.24 -42.72 75.79
C ASN A 6 26.05 -42.19 74.35
N ARG A 7 25.25 -42.94 73.58
CA ARG A 7 24.86 -42.64 72.19
C ARG A 7 24.15 -41.28 72.09
N GLN A 8 24.80 -40.26 71.51
CA GLN A 8 24.12 -39.11 70.93
C GLN A 8 23.63 -39.48 69.52
N LYS A 9 22.44 -40.09 69.41
CA LYS A 9 21.75 -40.29 68.12
C LYS A 9 20.75 -39.18 67.77
N GLY A 10 20.41 -38.30 68.72
CA GLY A 10 19.43 -37.21 68.53
C GLY A 10 19.96 -35.96 67.81
N GLY A 11 21.21 -35.56 68.06
CA GLY A 11 21.79 -34.35 67.46
C GLY A 11 22.03 -34.46 65.94
N ASN A 12 22.43 -35.65 65.46
CA ASN A 12 22.67 -35.87 64.04
C ASN A 12 21.35 -35.90 63.23
N ALA A 13 20.27 -36.42 63.81
CA ALA A 13 18.95 -36.42 63.17
C ALA A 13 18.37 -35.00 63.02
N LEU A 14 18.57 -34.13 64.02
CA LEU A 14 18.14 -32.73 63.96
C LEU A 14 18.91 -31.94 62.87
N LEU A 15 20.22 -32.16 62.76
CA LEU A 15 21.07 -31.49 61.78
C LEU A 15 20.73 -31.93 60.35
N ILE A 16 20.50 -33.24 60.16
CA ILE A 16 20.00 -33.78 58.89
C ILE A 16 18.61 -33.22 58.56
N ALA A 17 17.70 -33.10 59.53
CA ALA A 17 16.38 -32.52 59.30
C ALA A 17 16.44 -31.04 58.90
N ILE A 18 17.31 -30.24 59.53
CA ILE A 18 17.52 -28.83 59.17
C ILE A 18 18.12 -28.71 57.77
N LEU A 19 19.08 -29.58 57.42
CA LEU A 19 19.72 -29.56 56.10
C LEU A 19 18.73 -29.97 55.00
N ILE A 20 17.92 -31.01 55.24
CA ILE A 20 16.83 -31.40 54.34
C ILE A 20 15.80 -30.27 54.21
N MET A 21 15.43 -29.62 55.31
CA MET A 21 14.49 -28.50 55.28
C MET A 21 15.04 -27.29 54.51
N ALA A 22 16.32 -26.96 54.67
CA ALA A 22 16.98 -25.88 53.93
C ALA A 22 17.04 -26.20 52.42
N VAL A 23 17.36 -27.44 52.07
CA VAL A 23 17.35 -27.92 50.68
C VAL A 23 15.93 -27.86 50.09
N LEU A 24 14.92 -28.35 50.82
CA LEU A 24 13.52 -28.28 50.40
C LEU A 24 13.02 -26.84 50.26
N LEU A 25 13.46 -25.91 51.12
CA LEU A 25 13.14 -24.49 51.00
C LEU A 25 13.76 -23.87 49.75
N VAL A 26 15.04 -24.17 49.46
CA VAL A 26 15.70 -23.69 48.24
C VAL A 26 15.03 -24.26 46.99
N PHE A 27 14.67 -25.55 47.00
CA PHE A 27 13.91 -26.16 45.90
C PHE A 27 12.52 -25.53 45.76
N GLY A 28 11.79 -25.32 46.85
CA GLY A 28 10.46 -24.70 46.83
C GLY A 28 10.49 -23.26 46.31
N LEU A 29 11.47 -22.45 46.75
CA LEU A 29 11.66 -21.09 46.26
C LEU A 29 12.12 -21.06 44.80
N GLY A 30 13.00 -21.98 44.40
CA GLY A 30 13.46 -22.13 43.02
C GLY A 30 12.32 -22.47 42.06
N ILE A 31 11.47 -23.43 42.45
CA ILE A 31 10.30 -23.84 41.67
C ILE A 31 9.27 -22.70 41.61
N ASN A 32 8.98 -22.03 42.73
CA ASN A 32 8.04 -20.89 42.74
C ASN A 32 8.51 -19.77 41.81
N ARG A 33 9.81 -19.45 41.80
CA ARG A 33 10.36 -18.44 40.88
C ARG A 33 10.22 -18.86 39.43
N LEU A 34 10.41 -20.14 39.12
CA LEU A 34 10.28 -20.67 37.77
C LEU A 34 8.82 -20.64 37.32
N ILE A 35 7.87 -21.05 38.17
CA ILE A 35 6.43 -20.97 37.89
C ILE A 35 6.00 -19.51 37.65
N VAL A 36 6.41 -18.57 38.49
CA VAL A 36 6.06 -17.15 38.30
C VAL A 36 6.66 -16.60 37.00
N LYS A 37 7.87 -17.04 36.62
CA LYS A 37 8.46 -16.65 35.34
C LYS A 37 7.67 -17.23 34.17
N GLU A 38 7.28 -18.51 34.25
CA GLU A 38 6.50 -19.19 33.21
C GLU A 38 5.14 -18.51 33.01
N LEU A 39 4.41 -18.25 34.10
CA LEU A 39 3.12 -17.55 34.04
C LEU A 39 3.21 -16.17 33.39
N ARG A 40 4.32 -15.44 33.57
CA ARG A 40 4.54 -14.14 32.92
C ARG A 40 4.82 -14.29 31.43
N VAL A 41 5.56 -15.33 31.04
CA VAL A 41 5.84 -15.61 29.62
C VAL A 41 4.55 -16.07 28.92
N GLU A 42 3.76 -16.92 29.58
CA GLU A 42 2.46 -17.37 29.09
C GLU A 42 1.48 -16.20 28.92
N ALA A 43 1.37 -15.32 29.93
CA ALA A 43 0.55 -14.11 29.82
C ALA A 43 1.01 -13.20 28.67
N ALA A 44 2.32 -12.96 28.53
CA ALA A 44 2.87 -12.16 27.43
C ALA A 44 2.60 -12.77 26.05
N LEU A 45 2.62 -14.10 25.94
CA LEU A 45 2.30 -14.81 24.69
C LEU A 45 0.81 -14.72 24.35
N ILE A 46 -0.06 -14.80 25.36
CA ILE A 46 -1.51 -14.65 25.17
C ILE A 46 -1.83 -13.21 24.76
N ASP A 47 -1.35 -12.22 25.52
CA ASP A 47 -1.61 -10.80 25.25
C ASP A 47 -1.02 -10.37 23.90
N GLY A 48 0.20 -10.81 23.59
CA GLY A 48 0.83 -10.59 22.28
C GLY A 48 0.08 -11.27 21.13
N GLY A 49 -0.46 -12.47 21.36
CA GLY A 49 -1.31 -13.17 20.39
C GLY A 49 -2.62 -12.43 20.14
N GLN A 50 -3.27 -11.93 21.18
CA GLN A 50 -4.50 -11.13 21.07
C GLN A 50 -4.27 -9.80 20.36
N ALA A 51 -3.16 -9.11 20.67
CA ALA A 51 -2.74 -7.92 19.94
C ALA A 51 -2.50 -8.24 18.45
N TYR A 52 -1.83 -9.35 18.14
CA TYR A 52 -1.59 -9.77 16.76
C TYR A 52 -2.90 -10.04 15.99
N TYR A 53 -3.83 -10.79 16.58
CA TYR A 53 -5.14 -11.03 15.94
C TYR A 53 -5.96 -9.76 15.77
N SER A 54 -5.83 -8.79 16.69
CA SER A 54 -6.51 -7.49 16.57
C SER A 54 -5.94 -6.67 15.41
N ALA A 55 -4.61 -6.74 15.18
CA ALA A 55 -3.97 -6.12 14.02
C ALA A 55 -4.41 -6.77 12.70
N GLU A 56 -4.56 -8.11 12.66
CA GLU A 56 -5.08 -8.80 11.47
C GLU A 56 -6.52 -8.38 11.16
N GLY A 57 -7.41 -8.34 12.15
CA GLY A 57 -8.78 -7.88 11.97
C GLY A 57 -8.86 -6.42 11.48
N ALA A 58 -8.00 -5.55 11.99
CA ALA A 58 -7.91 -4.16 11.52
C ALA A 58 -7.41 -4.06 10.09
N SER A 59 -6.46 -4.90 9.70
CA SER A 59 -6.01 -4.97 8.30
C SER A 59 -7.15 -5.42 7.37
N GLU A 60 -7.97 -6.39 7.77
CA GLU A 60 -9.14 -6.82 6.98
C GLU A 60 -10.19 -5.69 6.84
N LEU A 61 -10.44 -4.93 7.91
CA LEU A 61 -11.34 -3.78 7.88
C LEU A 61 -10.84 -2.69 6.93
N ALA A 62 -9.55 -2.35 7.02
CA ALA A 62 -8.93 -1.40 6.10
C ALA A 62 -9.06 -1.84 4.64
N MET A 63 -8.87 -3.13 4.35
CA MET A 63 -9.06 -3.70 3.02
C MET A 63 -10.51 -3.61 2.53
N TYR A 64 -11.46 -3.85 3.42
CA TYR A 64 -12.88 -3.69 3.12
C TYR A 64 -13.23 -2.24 2.79
N ASP A 65 -12.66 -1.28 3.52
CA ASP A 65 -12.90 0.14 3.28
C ASP A 65 -12.29 0.62 1.96
N ILE A 66 -11.10 0.14 1.59
CA ILE A 66 -10.49 0.41 0.27
C ILE A 66 -11.42 -0.04 -0.87
N GLU A 67 -12.06 -1.21 -0.74
CA GLU A 67 -12.94 -1.74 -1.77
C GLU A 67 -14.31 -1.03 -1.80
N THR A 68 -14.80 -0.57 -0.65
CA THR A 68 -16.16 0.00 -0.53
C THR A 68 -16.22 1.53 -0.68
N ASN A 69 -15.14 2.26 -0.42
CA ASN A 69 -15.08 3.72 -0.44
C ASN A 69 -14.05 4.26 -1.46
N LEU A 70 -14.51 4.59 -2.66
CA LEU A 70 -13.70 5.22 -3.72
C LEU A 70 -14.23 6.65 -3.98
N ALA A 71 -13.42 7.72 -3.92
CA ALA A 71 -12.19 7.88 -4.70
C ALA A 71 -10.97 8.42 -3.91
N GLY A 72 -9.78 7.90 -4.25
CA GLY A 72 -8.50 8.19 -3.59
C GLY A 72 -8.21 7.40 -2.30
N TYR A 73 -9.14 6.50 -1.93
CA TYR A 73 -9.12 5.43 -0.90
C TYR A 73 -8.92 5.85 0.55
N GLU A 74 -9.88 6.58 1.11
CA GLU A 74 -9.77 7.17 2.46
C GLU A 74 -10.35 6.26 3.56
N VAL A 75 -9.55 5.93 4.59
CA VAL A 75 -9.71 6.44 5.98
C VAL A 75 -8.31 6.60 6.59
N SER A 76 -8.04 7.77 7.20
CA SER A 76 -6.71 8.23 7.62
C SER A 76 -6.36 8.05 9.11
N ASP A 77 -7.27 7.46 9.89
CA ASP A 77 -7.05 7.00 11.27
C ASP A 77 -8.40 6.48 11.81
N GLU A 78 -8.57 5.15 11.84
CA GLU A 78 -9.74 4.52 12.46
C GLU A 78 -9.33 3.66 13.65
N SER A 79 -10.12 3.69 14.72
CA SER A 79 -9.85 2.91 15.93
C SER A 79 -11.14 2.34 16.50
N GLY A 80 -11.08 1.10 16.97
CA GLY A 80 -12.20 0.43 17.61
C GLY A 80 -11.76 -0.54 18.70
N ASP A 81 -12.73 -0.99 19.50
CA ASP A 81 -12.54 -2.03 20.50
C ASP A 81 -13.04 -3.36 19.93
N VAL A 82 -12.32 -4.44 20.18
CA VAL A 82 -12.80 -5.82 19.96
C VAL A 82 -13.59 -6.25 21.21
N VAL A 83 -14.47 -7.26 21.17
CA VAL A 83 -15.18 -7.75 22.38
C VAL A 83 -14.27 -8.22 23.54
N SER A 84 -12.96 -8.39 23.31
CA SER A 84 -11.92 -8.54 24.35
C SER A 84 -11.38 -7.18 24.84
N GLU A 85 -10.58 -7.11 25.91
CA GLU A 85 -9.87 -5.86 26.32
C GLU A 85 -8.83 -5.35 25.29
N ALA A 86 -8.87 -5.90 24.07
CA ALA A 86 -7.99 -5.56 22.96
C ALA A 86 -8.67 -4.50 22.08
N SER A 87 -7.88 -3.55 21.62
CA SER A 87 -8.31 -2.51 20.69
C SER A 87 -7.48 -2.57 19.43
N TYR A 88 -7.97 -1.94 18.37
CA TYR A 88 -7.26 -1.84 17.11
C TYR A 88 -7.23 -0.42 16.58
N LYS A 89 -6.24 -0.15 15.73
CA LYS A 89 -6.11 1.08 14.95
C LYS A 89 -5.65 0.71 13.54
N TYR A 90 -6.18 1.36 12.50
CA TYR A 90 -5.58 1.27 11.17
C TYR A 90 -5.56 2.62 10.44
N ASP A 91 -4.61 2.73 9.52
CA ASP A 91 -4.42 3.85 8.61
C ASP A 91 -4.24 3.33 7.17
N ILE A 92 -4.76 4.09 6.20
CA ILE A 92 -4.70 3.79 4.77
C ILE A 92 -3.92 4.90 4.07
N VAL A 93 -2.71 4.57 3.62
CA VAL A 93 -1.85 5.45 2.84
C VAL A 93 -1.98 5.10 1.37
N ALA A 94 -2.84 5.83 0.67
CA ALA A 94 -3.17 5.62 -0.74
C ALA A 94 -2.81 6.79 -1.66
N ARG A 95 -2.24 7.86 -1.10
CA ARG A 95 -1.93 9.11 -1.81
C ARG A 95 -0.49 9.53 -1.63
N GLY A 96 0.07 10.19 -2.65
CA GLY A 96 1.43 10.70 -2.61
C GLY A 96 1.65 11.88 -3.55
N GLU A 97 2.57 12.77 -3.19
CA GLU A 97 2.93 13.94 -4.00
C GLU A 97 3.55 13.57 -5.36
N ASN A 98 4.07 12.35 -5.49
CA ASN A 98 4.69 11.82 -6.69
C ASN A 98 4.17 10.42 -6.99
N TRP A 99 4.19 10.05 -8.27
CA TRP A 99 3.90 8.69 -8.70
C TRP A 99 5.10 8.10 -9.45
N PRO A 100 5.59 6.89 -9.11
CA PRO A 100 5.12 5.99 -8.06
C PRO A 100 5.28 6.53 -6.64
N CYS A 101 4.38 6.13 -5.74
CA CYS A 101 4.40 6.58 -4.35
C CYS A 101 5.33 5.76 -3.44
N ASP A 102 5.56 4.49 -3.77
CA ASP A 102 6.36 3.56 -2.96
C ASP A 102 7.08 2.56 -3.89
N MET A 103 8.12 1.89 -3.38
CA MET A 103 8.91 0.85 -4.05
C MET A 103 8.21 -0.52 -4.10
N TYR A 104 6.93 -0.59 -3.74
CA TYR A 104 6.19 -1.85 -3.78
C TYR A 104 5.76 -2.22 -5.21
N GLY A 105 5.96 -3.50 -5.55
CA GLY A 105 5.80 -4.02 -6.90
C GLY A 105 7.15 -4.18 -7.61
N GLY A 106 7.34 -5.27 -8.37
CA GLY A 106 8.64 -5.63 -8.98
C GLY A 106 9.13 -4.73 -10.12
N GLN A 107 8.55 -3.55 -10.28
CA GLN A 107 8.68 -2.67 -11.43
C GLN A 107 8.80 -1.19 -10.99
N VAL A 108 9.26 -0.94 -9.76
CA VAL A 108 9.64 0.40 -9.29
C VAL A 108 11.12 0.38 -8.89
N VAL A 109 11.87 1.39 -9.29
CA VAL A 109 13.29 1.58 -8.94
C VAL A 109 13.53 2.95 -8.34
N GLU A 110 14.44 3.04 -7.38
CA GLU A 110 14.89 4.30 -6.78
C GLU A 110 16.23 4.72 -7.41
N ASN A 111 16.36 5.99 -7.79
CA ASN A 111 17.62 6.54 -8.30
C ASN A 111 18.56 7.01 -7.15
N ASP A 112 19.77 7.44 -7.49
CA ASP A 112 20.77 7.91 -6.50
C ASP A 112 20.32 9.16 -5.70
N VAL A 113 19.29 9.87 -6.15
CA VAL A 113 18.76 11.10 -5.54
C VAL A 113 17.53 10.80 -4.66
N GLY A 114 17.03 9.56 -4.68
CA GLY A 114 15.86 9.12 -3.93
C GLY A 114 14.53 9.24 -4.67
N ASP A 115 14.56 9.49 -5.98
CA ASP A 115 13.36 9.52 -6.81
C ASP A 115 12.93 8.12 -7.22
N LEU A 116 11.63 7.85 -7.13
CA LEU A 116 11.02 6.60 -7.56
C LEU A 116 10.59 6.66 -9.03
N TRP A 117 10.86 5.58 -9.75
CA TRP A 117 10.58 5.44 -11.18
C TRP A 117 9.86 4.13 -11.46
N ARG A 118 8.74 4.20 -12.18
CA ARG A 118 8.04 3.02 -12.69
C ARG A 118 8.75 2.51 -13.94
N VAL A 119 9.06 1.23 -13.98
CA VAL A 119 9.67 0.54 -15.12
C VAL A 119 8.57 -0.11 -15.96
N LEU A 120 8.52 0.25 -17.24
CA LEU A 120 7.63 -0.32 -18.24
C LEU A 120 8.44 -1.13 -19.25
N ALA A 121 8.19 -2.44 -19.32
CA ALA A 121 8.74 -3.29 -20.36
C ALA A 121 8.19 -2.89 -21.75
N PRO A 122 8.83 -3.31 -22.86
CA PRO A 122 8.27 -3.09 -24.20
C PRO A 122 6.82 -3.56 -24.30
N GLU A 123 5.97 -2.74 -24.92
CA GLU A 123 4.51 -2.94 -25.05
C GLU A 123 3.72 -2.97 -23.73
N GLU A 124 4.36 -2.68 -22.59
CA GLU A 124 3.66 -2.55 -21.31
C GLU A 124 2.96 -1.19 -21.22
N SER A 125 1.78 -1.22 -20.59
CA SER A 125 1.02 -0.01 -20.27
C SER A 125 0.64 0.01 -18.79
N VAL A 126 0.61 1.21 -18.24
CA VAL A 126 0.19 1.49 -16.87
C VAL A 126 -0.89 2.56 -16.88
N MET A 127 -1.87 2.41 -15.99
CA MET A 127 -2.99 3.33 -15.85
C MET A 127 -2.89 4.02 -14.49
N VAL A 128 -2.94 5.34 -14.48
CA VAL A 128 -2.89 6.19 -13.30
C VAL A 128 -4.18 7.02 -13.23
N PRO A 129 -4.97 6.91 -12.15
CA PRO A 129 -6.11 7.79 -11.94
C PRO A 129 -5.65 9.24 -11.77
N LEU A 130 -6.26 10.15 -12.53
CA LEU A 130 -6.10 11.60 -12.38
C LEU A 130 -7.31 12.20 -11.64
N PHE A 131 -7.90 11.47 -10.71
CA PHE A 131 -8.97 11.97 -9.87
C PHE A 131 -8.77 11.51 -8.43
N VAL A 132 -8.87 12.47 -7.53
CA VAL A 132 -8.88 12.25 -6.09
C VAL A 132 -10.32 12.41 -5.56
N ASP A 133 -11.11 13.26 -6.23
CA ASP A 133 -12.53 13.56 -6.01
C ASP A 133 -13.13 14.07 -7.35
N MET A 134 -14.35 14.64 -7.34
CA MET A 134 -14.96 15.28 -8.52
C MET A 134 -14.12 16.41 -9.16
N ASP A 135 -13.09 16.90 -8.48
CA ASP A 135 -12.27 18.03 -8.96
C ASP A 135 -11.00 17.60 -9.73
N GLY A 136 -10.64 16.31 -9.79
CA GLY A 136 -9.52 15.83 -10.60
C GLY A 136 -8.11 16.31 -10.18
N ILE A 137 -7.07 15.72 -10.77
CA ILE A 137 -5.72 16.29 -10.89
C ILE A 137 -5.67 16.99 -12.25
N LYS A 138 -5.37 18.28 -12.26
CA LYS A 138 -5.49 19.12 -13.47
C LYS A 138 -4.15 19.51 -14.05
N GLU A 139 -3.14 19.59 -13.18
CA GLU A 139 -1.79 20.01 -13.53
C GLU A 139 -0.85 18.98 -12.94
N PHE A 140 0.05 18.46 -13.77
CA PHE A 140 1.05 17.48 -13.39
C PHE A 140 2.12 17.41 -14.46
N LYS A 141 3.32 16.98 -14.09
CA LYS A 141 4.45 16.79 -14.99
C LYS A 141 4.72 15.31 -15.18
N ILE A 142 4.95 14.88 -16.42
CA ILE A 142 5.40 13.52 -16.73
C ILE A 142 6.90 13.57 -17.00
N GLU A 143 7.66 12.71 -16.36
CA GLU A 143 9.09 12.57 -16.59
C GLU A 143 9.38 11.15 -17.03
N TYR A 144 10.22 10.99 -18.06
CA TYR A 144 10.58 9.66 -18.54
C TYR A 144 11.99 9.63 -19.13
N TYR A 145 12.61 8.45 -19.09
CA TYR A 145 13.88 8.18 -19.75
C TYR A 145 14.01 6.70 -20.12
N THR A 146 14.98 6.39 -20.99
CA THR A 146 15.41 5.03 -21.33
C THR A 146 16.89 4.87 -20.98
N ASP A 147 17.33 3.63 -20.78
CA ASP A 147 18.76 3.35 -20.51
C ASP A 147 19.66 3.62 -21.73
N THR A 148 19.07 3.66 -22.93
CA THR A 148 19.78 3.87 -24.20
C THR A 148 19.58 5.31 -24.70
N PRO A 149 20.63 6.15 -24.70
CA PRO A 149 20.55 7.51 -25.23
C PRO A 149 20.28 7.46 -26.74
N GLY A 150 19.28 8.21 -27.22
CA GLY A 150 18.99 8.33 -28.66
C GLY A 150 17.66 7.75 -29.12
N MET A 151 16.91 7.08 -28.24
CA MET A 151 15.61 6.50 -28.52
C MET A 151 14.51 7.46 -28.03
N TYR A 152 14.07 8.37 -28.89
CA TYR A 152 13.24 9.52 -28.50
C TYR A 152 11.72 9.31 -28.65
N GLU A 153 11.27 8.16 -29.17
CA GLU A 153 9.86 7.93 -29.57
C GLU A 153 9.20 6.75 -28.83
N ASN A 154 9.55 6.51 -27.57
CA ASN A 154 9.16 5.26 -26.88
C ASN A 154 7.94 5.42 -25.94
N LEU A 155 7.46 6.64 -25.68
CA LEU A 155 6.30 6.87 -24.82
C LEU A 155 5.08 7.33 -25.62
N ARG A 156 3.99 6.57 -25.50
CA ARG A 156 2.65 7.03 -25.85
C ARG A 156 1.89 7.34 -24.57
N TRP A 157 1.34 8.54 -24.49
CA TRP A 157 0.40 8.91 -23.43
C TRP A 157 -1.02 9.03 -24.00
N LYS A 158 -2.00 8.63 -23.19
CA LYS A 158 -3.42 8.73 -23.50
C LYS A 158 -4.19 9.04 -22.24
N ILE A 159 -5.03 10.06 -22.23
CA ILE A 159 -5.97 10.31 -21.14
C ILE A 159 -7.34 9.85 -21.61
N MET A 160 -7.97 8.98 -20.82
CA MET A 160 -9.36 8.59 -21.00
C MET A 160 -10.23 9.36 -20.03
N GLY A 161 -11.18 10.12 -20.56
CA GLY A 161 -12.15 10.89 -19.80
C GLY A 161 -13.51 10.21 -19.84
N ILE A 162 -14.22 10.20 -18.72
CA ILE A 162 -15.61 9.75 -18.63
C ILE A 162 -16.47 10.89 -18.11
N SER A 163 -17.45 11.31 -18.90
CA SER A 163 -18.46 12.28 -18.48
C SER A 163 -19.55 11.59 -17.64
N SER A 164 -19.85 12.15 -16.47
CA SER A 164 -20.88 11.67 -15.55
C SER A 164 -22.14 12.54 -15.55
N GLU A 165 -22.22 13.58 -16.39
CA GLU A 165 -23.35 14.50 -16.45
C GLU A 165 -23.89 14.77 -17.87
N GLY A 166 -25.16 15.18 -17.94
CA GLY A 166 -25.77 15.71 -19.16
C GLY A 166 -26.06 14.68 -20.27
N TYR A 167 -26.08 15.16 -21.52
CA TYR A 167 -26.34 14.33 -22.71
C TYR A 167 -25.17 13.38 -23.06
N SER A 168 -24.01 13.57 -22.43
CA SER A 168 -22.80 12.76 -22.57
C SER A 168 -22.61 11.80 -21.39
N LEU A 169 -23.64 11.54 -20.58
CA LEU A 169 -23.57 10.58 -19.47
C LEU A 169 -23.03 9.20 -19.92
N GLY A 170 -21.89 8.81 -19.36
CA GLY A 170 -21.20 7.55 -19.66
C GLY A 170 -20.47 7.55 -21.01
N LEU A 171 -20.34 8.70 -21.66
CA LEU A 171 -19.49 8.85 -22.84
C LEU A 171 -18.03 8.75 -22.40
N THR A 172 -17.29 7.85 -23.02
CA THR A 172 -15.84 7.74 -22.85
C THR A 172 -15.17 8.36 -24.05
N GLU A 173 -14.37 9.38 -23.81
CA GLU A 173 -13.56 10.05 -24.82
C GLU A 173 -12.08 9.90 -24.47
N ALA A 174 -11.22 10.22 -25.43
CA ALA A 174 -9.79 10.15 -25.20
C ALA A 174 -9.03 11.23 -25.96
N ILE A 175 -8.05 11.79 -25.28
CA ILE A 175 -6.98 12.58 -25.87
C ILE A 175 -5.69 11.76 -25.80
N SER A 176 -4.90 11.75 -26.87
CA SER A 176 -3.63 11.03 -26.88
C SER A 176 -2.62 11.69 -27.78
N ASN A 177 -1.34 11.50 -27.48
CA ASN A 177 -0.26 11.88 -28.37
C ASN A 177 0.93 10.92 -28.25
N TYR A 178 1.86 11.06 -29.18
CA TYR A 178 3.18 10.45 -29.14
C TYR A 178 4.18 11.55 -28.83
N GLU A 179 5.10 11.29 -27.91
CA GLU A 179 6.17 12.24 -27.67
C GLU A 179 7.31 11.91 -28.65
N GLU A 180 7.48 12.76 -29.67
CA GLU A 180 8.49 12.58 -30.72
C GLU A 180 9.79 13.37 -30.42
N ASP A 181 9.78 14.32 -29.49
CA ASP A 181 10.92 15.22 -29.25
C ASP A 181 10.99 15.70 -27.79
N LEU A 182 11.91 15.15 -26.99
CA LEU A 182 12.76 15.79 -25.96
C LEU A 182 13.05 14.90 -24.75
N SER A 183 14.28 15.05 -24.24
CA SER A 183 14.93 14.34 -23.12
C SER A 183 14.32 14.57 -21.73
N SER A 184 13.09 15.10 -21.65
CA SER A 184 12.27 15.32 -20.45
C SER A 184 11.06 16.18 -20.89
N GLY A 185 9.90 15.58 -21.14
CA GLY A 185 8.70 16.33 -21.54
C GLY A 185 7.94 16.84 -20.33
N SER A 186 8.26 18.05 -19.82
CA SER A 186 7.44 18.64 -18.77
C SER A 186 6.08 19.05 -19.33
N PHE A 187 5.00 18.46 -18.83
CA PHE A 187 3.63 18.94 -19.08
C PHE A 187 3.43 20.19 -18.21
N ASP A 188 3.69 21.37 -18.75
CA ASP A 188 3.17 22.61 -18.16
C ASP A 188 1.84 22.99 -18.82
N GLU A 189 1.05 23.85 -18.15
CA GLU A 189 -0.31 24.25 -18.56
C GLU A 189 -0.43 24.76 -20.02
N GLU A 190 0.68 25.19 -20.64
CA GLU A 190 0.70 25.82 -21.97
C GLU A 190 1.19 24.89 -23.10
N SER A 191 1.72 23.70 -22.79
CA SER A 191 2.39 22.83 -23.79
C SER A 191 1.68 21.50 -24.07
N GLY A 192 0.78 21.05 -23.19
CA GLY A 192 0.07 19.78 -23.35
C GLY A 192 -1.04 19.83 -24.40
N HIS A 193 -0.73 19.47 -25.65
CA HIS A 193 -1.70 19.28 -26.72
C HIS A 193 -1.70 17.84 -27.23
N GLY A 194 -2.88 17.34 -27.59
CA GLY A 194 -3.02 16.00 -28.15
C GLY A 194 -4.11 15.90 -29.20
N PHE A 195 -4.12 14.74 -29.86
CA PHE A 195 -5.18 14.39 -30.78
C PHE A 195 -6.41 13.99 -29.99
N TYR A 196 -7.50 14.74 -30.19
CA TYR A 196 -8.81 14.51 -29.60
C TYR A 196 -9.83 14.28 -30.72
N TYR A 197 -10.72 13.31 -30.54
CA TYR A 197 -11.82 13.05 -31.48
C TYR A 197 -13.12 13.56 -30.90
N GLU A 198 -13.53 14.77 -31.29
CA GLU A 198 -14.76 15.41 -30.84
C GLU A 198 -15.98 14.75 -31.51
N ASP A 199 -16.97 14.33 -30.71
CA ASP A 199 -18.24 13.81 -31.23
C ASP A 199 -19.06 14.94 -31.87
N LEU A 200 -19.23 14.89 -33.20
CA LEU A 200 -20.08 15.81 -33.95
C LEU A 200 -21.56 15.39 -33.96
N GLY A 201 -21.90 14.28 -33.31
CA GLY A 201 -23.24 13.72 -33.19
C GLY A 201 -23.54 12.60 -34.18
N GLY A 202 -24.81 12.19 -34.21
CA GLY A 202 -25.28 11.05 -35.00
C GLY A 202 -25.90 11.43 -36.35
N SER A 203 -25.57 10.67 -37.39
CA SER A 203 -26.28 10.68 -38.69
C SER A 203 -26.45 9.25 -39.20
N TRP A 204 -27.69 8.87 -39.55
CA TRP A 204 -28.03 7.59 -40.19
C TRP A 204 -27.51 6.34 -39.44
N GLY A 205 -27.63 6.31 -38.12
CA GLY A 205 -27.31 5.14 -37.31
C GLY A 205 -25.83 4.96 -36.96
N GLY A 206 -24.97 5.93 -37.29
CA GLY A 206 -23.58 6.03 -36.81
C GLY A 206 -23.32 7.36 -36.08
N ARG A 207 -22.19 7.44 -35.37
CA ARG A 207 -21.64 8.68 -34.81
C ARG A 207 -20.53 9.22 -35.72
N MET A 208 -20.44 10.53 -35.83
CA MET A 208 -19.42 11.23 -36.60
C MET A 208 -18.45 11.90 -35.64
N TYR A 209 -17.16 11.81 -35.92
CA TYR A 209 -16.12 12.44 -35.10
C TYR A 209 -15.28 13.38 -35.97
N ALA A 210 -14.85 14.51 -35.42
CA ALA A 210 -13.83 15.36 -36.00
C ALA A 210 -12.54 15.25 -35.18
N MET A 211 -11.41 15.17 -35.86
CA MET A 211 -10.10 15.21 -35.19
C MET A 211 -9.73 16.66 -34.91
N ASN A 212 -9.54 16.98 -33.63
CA ASN A 212 -8.88 18.20 -33.18
C ASN A 212 -7.42 17.83 -32.85
N GLU A 213 -6.48 18.43 -33.59
CA GLU A 213 -5.03 18.19 -33.43
C GLU A 213 -4.39 19.07 -32.35
N SER A 214 -5.17 19.96 -31.73
CA SER A 214 -4.66 20.99 -30.81
C SER A 214 -5.50 21.12 -29.54
N GLU A 215 -6.27 20.10 -29.18
CA GLU A 215 -7.03 20.14 -27.93
C GLU A 215 -6.07 20.23 -26.74
N SER A 216 -6.37 21.12 -25.79
CA SER A 216 -5.56 21.25 -24.58
C SER A 216 -5.89 20.11 -23.64
N VAL A 217 -4.86 19.46 -23.09
CA VAL A 217 -5.01 18.43 -22.05
C VAL A 217 -5.81 18.95 -20.86
N LYS A 218 -5.58 20.20 -20.44
CA LYS A 218 -6.31 20.84 -19.35
C LYS A 218 -7.81 20.94 -19.66
N ASN A 219 -8.17 21.45 -20.83
CA ASN A 219 -9.57 21.55 -21.25
C ASN A 219 -10.25 20.17 -21.31
N PHE A 220 -9.52 19.14 -21.75
CA PHE A 220 -10.02 17.77 -21.77
C PHE A 220 -10.28 17.24 -20.36
N ILE A 221 -9.34 17.44 -19.43
CA ILE A 221 -9.51 17.01 -18.04
C ILE A 221 -10.67 17.77 -17.39
N ASP A 222 -10.79 19.07 -17.62
CA ASP A 222 -11.85 19.93 -17.06
C ASP A 222 -13.25 19.59 -17.58
N SER A 223 -13.36 18.92 -18.73
CA SER A 223 -14.65 18.54 -19.33
C SER A 223 -15.14 17.14 -18.92
N HIS A 224 -14.34 16.39 -18.16
CA HIS A 224 -14.63 15.01 -17.75
C HIS A 224 -14.47 14.84 -16.24
N ASP A 225 -15.35 14.04 -15.62
CA ASP A 225 -15.36 13.84 -14.17
C ASP A 225 -14.36 12.76 -13.72
N TYR A 226 -14.15 11.74 -14.56
CA TYR A 226 -13.17 10.68 -14.29
C TYR A 226 -12.13 10.64 -15.39
N ASN A 227 -10.88 10.96 -15.04
CA ASN A 227 -9.76 10.99 -15.96
C ASN A 227 -8.73 9.92 -15.59
N TYR A 228 -8.30 9.12 -16.56
CA TYR A 228 -7.26 8.09 -16.38
C TYR A 228 -6.13 8.32 -17.37
N LEU A 229 -4.93 8.56 -16.86
CA LEU A 229 -3.72 8.63 -17.67
C LEU A 229 -3.20 7.22 -17.94
N ILE A 230 -3.02 6.90 -19.21
CA ILE A 230 -2.39 5.66 -19.67
C ILE A 230 -1.05 6.02 -20.27
N LEU A 231 0.01 5.44 -19.73
CA LEU A 231 1.36 5.51 -20.27
C LEU A 231 1.72 4.17 -20.86
N THR A 232 2.22 4.15 -22.10
CA THR A 232 2.57 2.91 -22.81
C THR A 232 3.98 3.02 -23.38
N ASN A 233 4.80 2.02 -23.11
CA ASN A 233 6.07 1.83 -23.80
C ASN A 233 5.77 1.25 -25.20
N ILE A 234 5.86 2.07 -26.24
CA ILE A 234 5.54 1.67 -27.62
C ILE A 234 6.73 1.14 -28.39
N TYR A 235 7.86 0.94 -27.72
CA TYR A 235 9.04 0.39 -28.35
C TYR A 235 8.76 -1.02 -28.91
N SER A 236 8.76 -1.15 -30.23
CA SER A 236 8.66 -2.42 -30.94
C SER A 236 10.06 -2.87 -31.33
N GLY A 237 10.75 -3.57 -30.45
CA GLY A 237 12.16 -3.92 -30.62
C GLY A 237 12.46 -4.64 -31.95
N GLU A 238 13.05 -3.92 -32.91
CA GLU A 238 13.55 -4.54 -34.15
C GLU A 238 14.91 -5.24 -33.93
N ASP A 239 15.64 -4.91 -32.86
CA ASP A 239 17.03 -5.35 -32.64
C ASP A 239 17.23 -6.35 -31.48
N GLY A 240 16.14 -6.90 -30.90
CA GLY A 240 16.23 -7.90 -29.82
C GLY A 240 16.77 -7.35 -28.49
N LEU A 241 16.75 -6.03 -28.32
CA LEU A 241 16.97 -5.35 -27.05
C LEU A 241 15.61 -5.12 -26.39
N ASP A 242 15.42 -5.62 -25.17
CA ASP A 242 14.27 -5.24 -24.35
C ASP A 242 14.59 -3.88 -23.72
N GLU A 243 14.03 -2.80 -24.27
CA GLU A 243 14.24 -1.46 -23.73
C GLU A 243 13.14 -1.08 -22.76
N ASN A 244 13.51 -1.06 -21.49
CA ASN A 244 12.64 -0.57 -20.44
C ASN A 244 12.53 0.96 -20.51
N LEU A 245 11.31 1.43 -20.29
CA LEU A 245 10.99 2.84 -20.16
C LEU A 245 10.75 3.16 -18.68
N TYR A 246 11.46 4.14 -18.15
CA TYR A 246 11.31 4.61 -16.78
C TYR A 246 10.42 5.84 -16.81
N VAL A 247 9.33 5.83 -16.04
CA VAL A 247 8.34 6.92 -16.01
C VAL A 247 8.03 7.35 -14.58
N ARG A 248 7.75 8.64 -14.39
CA ARG A 248 7.34 9.24 -13.12
C ARG A 248 6.36 10.39 -13.38
N LEU A 249 5.45 10.63 -12.45
CA LEU A 249 4.65 11.85 -12.37
C LEU A 249 5.07 12.68 -11.15
N SER A 250 5.18 13.99 -11.34
CA SER A 250 5.62 14.94 -10.32
C SER A 250 4.93 16.29 -10.49
N GLU A 251 5.17 17.22 -9.58
CA GLU A 251 4.73 18.62 -9.67
C GLU A 251 3.20 18.78 -9.88
N ALA A 252 2.40 17.90 -9.27
CA ALA A 252 0.95 17.96 -9.42
C ALA A 252 0.28 19.01 -8.53
N ASP A 253 -0.87 19.53 -8.97
CA ASP A 253 -1.70 20.44 -8.17
C ASP A 253 -2.34 19.75 -6.96
N ARG A 254 -2.41 18.42 -6.97
CA ARG A 254 -2.92 17.55 -5.89
C ARG A 254 -2.14 16.25 -5.85
N GLU A 255 -2.24 15.53 -4.73
CA GLU A 255 -1.61 14.21 -4.58
C GLU A 255 -2.17 13.18 -5.58
N PHE A 256 -1.30 12.31 -6.09
CA PHE A 256 -1.68 11.20 -6.94
C PHE A 256 -2.26 10.05 -6.13
N VAL A 257 -3.16 9.30 -6.76
CA VAL A 257 -3.60 8.00 -6.25
C VAL A 257 -2.54 6.96 -6.57
N CYS A 258 -2.05 6.27 -5.55
CA CYS A 258 -0.97 5.30 -5.67
C CYS A 258 -1.45 3.99 -6.32
N GLU A 259 -0.57 3.33 -7.08
CA GLU A 259 -0.86 2.02 -7.69
C GLU A 259 -1.05 0.94 -6.61
N TYR A 260 -0.19 0.98 -5.58
CA TYR A 260 -0.30 0.17 -4.38
C TYR A 260 -0.71 1.08 -3.22
N THR A 261 -1.73 0.66 -2.49
CA THR A 261 -2.15 1.27 -1.24
C THR A 261 -1.46 0.54 -0.08
N LYS A 262 -0.89 1.29 0.84
CA LYS A 262 -0.35 0.75 2.10
C LYS A 262 -1.41 0.81 3.18
N VAL A 263 -1.61 -0.31 3.86
CA VAL A 263 -2.43 -0.43 5.07
C VAL A 263 -1.48 -0.63 6.24
N GLU A 264 -1.57 0.25 7.23
CA GLU A 264 -0.89 0.11 8.52
C GLU A 264 -1.92 -0.26 9.57
N ALA A 265 -1.79 -1.42 10.20
CA ALA A 265 -2.75 -1.93 11.18
C ALA A 265 -2.05 -2.27 12.50
N ASP A 266 -2.47 -1.61 13.57
CA ASP A 266 -1.99 -1.81 14.93
C ASP A 266 -3.05 -2.52 15.77
N GLY A 267 -2.64 -3.59 16.45
CA GLY A 267 -3.44 -4.25 17.49
C GLY A 267 -2.83 -4.03 18.86
N LEU A 268 -3.68 -3.72 19.84
CA LEU A 268 -3.30 -3.28 21.17
C LEU A 268 -3.94 -4.19 22.23
N MET A 269 -3.13 -4.72 23.15
CA MET A 269 -3.62 -5.47 24.32
C MET A 269 -2.76 -5.15 25.54
N GLY A 270 -3.31 -4.37 26.48
CA GLY A 270 -2.54 -3.88 27.63
C GLY A 270 -1.35 -3.01 27.19
N ASP A 271 -0.12 -3.46 27.51
CA ASP A 271 1.13 -2.79 27.11
C ASP A 271 1.74 -3.37 25.80
N TYR A 272 1.06 -4.34 25.16
CA TYR A 272 1.55 -4.99 23.95
C TYR A 272 0.95 -4.36 22.70
N ILE A 273 1.81 -4.05 21.74
CA ILE A 273 1.46 -3.53 20.41
C ILE A 273 2.01 -4.50 19.37
N GLN A 274 1.18 -4.87 18.39
CA GLN A 274 1.59 -5.63 17.21
C GLN A 274 1.15 -4.85 15.98
N GLN A 275 2.06 -4.69 15.03
CA GLN A 275 1.84 -3.93 13.80
C GLN A 275 1.89 -4.88 12.60
N ILE A 276 0.94 -4.73 11.69
CA ILE A 276 0.88 -5.44 10.41
C ILE A 276 0.76 -4.40 9.30
N ASP A 277 1.75 -4.41 8.41
CA ASP A 277 1.75 -3.58 7.21
C ASP A 277 1.40 -4.46 6.00
N ALA A 278 0.41 -4.05 5.21
CA ALA A 278 0.01 -4.73 3.99
C ALA A 278 0.00 -3.76 2.80
N TYR A 279 0.32 -4.27 1.61
CA TYR A 279 0.36 -3.50 0.37
C TYR A 279 -0.55 -4.15 -0.65
N ILE A 280 -1.48 -3.38 -1.21
CA ILE A 280 -2.59 -3.90 -2.01
C ILE A 280 -2.80 -3.02 -3.22
N LYS A 281 -2.95 -3.66 -4.37
CA LYS A 281 -3.37 -3.00 -5.61
C LYS A 281 -4.85 -3.25 -5.86
N GLN A 282 -5.54 -2.24 -6.37
CA GLN A 282 -6.95 -2.36 -6.74
C GLN A 282 -7.15 -3.53 -7.71
N GLY A 283 -8.12 -4.41 -7.42
CA GLY A 283 -8.45 -5.57 -8.24
C GLY A 283 -7.55 -6.79 -8.05
N GLU A 284 -6.53 -6.72 -7.20
CA GLU A 284 -5.84 -7.93 -6.72
C GLU A 284 -6.73 -8.65 -5.68
N PRO A 285 -6.70 -9.99 -5.65
CA PRO A 285 -7.43 -10.73 -4.63
C PRO A 285 -6.88 -10.36 -3.25
N LEU A 286 -7.77 -9.92 -2.36
CA LEU A 286 -7.40 -9.63 -0.98
C LEU A 286 -6.78 -10.89 -0.36
N PRO A 287 -5.65 -10.77 0.36
CA PRO A 287 -5.16 -11.86 1.18
C PRO A 287 -6.28 -12.20 2.17
N VAL A 288 -6.79 -13.44 2.08
CA VAL A 288 -7.78 -13.92 3.05
C VAL A 288 -7.02 -14.22 4.32
N PHE A 289 -7.04 -13.27 5.25
CA PHE A 289 -6.87 -13.57 6.65
C PHE A 289 -8.17 -14.27 7.10
N ASP A 290 -8.04 -15.40 7.80
CA ASP A 290 -9.17 -16.30 8.09
C ASP A 290 -9.97 -15.81 9.32
N PHE A 291 -9.97 -14.50 9.60
CA PHE A 291 -10.41 -13.93 10.88
C PHE A 291 -11.55 -12.93 10.77
N VAL A 292 -12.30 -12.97 9.66
CA VAL A 292 -13.65 -12.41 9.56
C VAL A 292 -14.46 -12.90 10.76
N LEU A 293 -14.55 -12.04 11.77
CA LEU A 293 -15.31 -12.20 13.00
C LEU A 293 -14.68 -13.17 14.02
N TRP A 294 -13.74 -12.68 14.83
CA TRP A 294 -13.66 -13.11 16.25
C TRP A 294 -14.86 -12.58 17.07
N GLU A 295 -16.02 -12.44 16.44
CA GLU A 295 -17.31 -12.16 17.06
C GLU A 295 -18.43 -12.92 16.33
N LYS A 296 -18.62 -14.17 16.76
CA LYS A 296 -19.79 -14.47 17.58
C LYS A 296 -19.43 -15.30 18.80
#